data_AF-A0A4Y8SN25-F1
#
_entry.id   AF-A0A4Y8SN25-F1
#
_cell.length_a   1.000
_cell.length_b   1.000
_cell.length_c   1.000
_cell.angle_alpha   90.00
_cell.angle_beta   90.00
_cell.angle_gamma   90.00
#
_symmetry.space_group_name_H-M   'P 1'
#
loop_
_entity.id
_entity.type
_entity.pdbx_description
1 polymer ?
#
loop_
_entity_poly.entity_id
_entity_poly.type
_entity_poly.pdbx_seq_one_letter_code
_entity_poly.pdbx_strand_id
1 'polypeptide(L)'
;MASVTTQQNWFIKYKLYHIPFWMMYNYVLWALAIDSPYRAAQDIFFSVYWVKSFFYVLFPALVVYFNLYFLIPRYLQEGRYGWYMLFLALAIIVSSFLIVPGYFVSAWLAGSNAEKMFGITSDWSGFYRHAKADPLKSTTRRRLLLHQMRQQVRKGALR
;
A
#
# COMPACT_ATOMS: atom_id res chain seq x y z
N MET A 1 20.62 5.40 -47.70
CA MET A 1 19.96 5.88 -46.48
C MET A 1 20.11 4.80 -45.42
N ALA A 2 21.06 4.95 -44.50
CA ALA A 2 21.31 3.97 -43.44
C ALA A 2 20.21 4.10 -42.37
N SER A 3 19.42 3.05 -42.17
CA SER A 3 18.46 2.97 -41.07
C SER A 3 19.24 2.91 -39.76
N VAL A 4 19.23 4.01 -39.01
CA VAL A 4 19.71 4.04 -37.63
C VAL A 4 18.77 3.16 -36.82
N THR A 5 19.13 1.88 -36.64
CA THR A 5 18.48 1.01 -35.69
C THR A 5 18.85 1.53 -34.30
N THR A 6 18.02 2.41 -33.76
CA THR A 6 18.17 2.84 -32.37
C THR A 6 17.98 1.59 -31.52
N GLN A 7 19.10 1.03 -31.04
CA GLN A 7 19.17 0.08 -29.93
C GLN A 7 18.56 0.77 -28.71
N GLN A 8 17.23 0.90 -28.68
CA GLN A 8 16.54 1.43 -27.53
C GLN A 8 16.71 0.40 -26.43
N ASN A 9 17.53 0.77 -25.45
CA ASN A 9 17.78 -0.02 -24.25
C ASN A 9 16.46 -0.61 -23.76
N TRP A 10 16.45 -1.93 -23.58
CA TRP A 10 15.31 -2.71 -23.06
C TRP A 10 14.65 -2.02 -21.85
N PHE A 11 15.45 -1.34 -21.02
CA PHE A 11 15.02 -0.51 -19.89
C PHE A 11 13.98 0.59 -20.22
N ILE A 12 14.13 1.28 -21.36
CA ILE A 12 13.23 2.34 -21.81
C ILE A 12 12.03 1.74 -22.53
N LYS A 13 12.23 0.67 -23.30
CA LYS A 13 11.18 -0.05 -24.02
C LYS A 13 10.11 -0.64 -23.09
N TYR A 14 10.53 -1.17 -21.94
CA TYR A 14 9.63 -1.72 -20.91
C TYR A 14 9.27 -0.70 -19.81
N LYS A 15 9.71 0.56 -19.97
CA LYS A 15 9.44 1.67 -19.05
C LYS A 15 9.73 1.34 -17.58
N LEU A 16 10.84 0.65 -17.30
CA LEU A 16 11.25 0.24 -15.94
C LEU A 16 11.52 1.41 -14.99
N TYR A 17 11.65 2.63 -15.51
CA TYR A 17 11.78 3.87 -14.72
C TYR A 17 10.58 4.15 -13.79
N HIS A 18 9.46 3.46 -13.97
CA HIS A 18 8.34 3.51 -13.03
C HIS A 18 8.65 2.77 -11.72
N ILE A 19 9.56 1.78 -11.71
CA ILE A 19 9.86 0.99 -10.50
C ILE A 19 10.42 1.87 -9.36
N PRO A 20 11.43 2.75 -9.59
CA PRO A 20 11.88 3.70 -8.57
C PRO A 20 10.78 4.66 -8.10
N PHE A 21 9.93 5.13 -9.03
CA PHE A 21 8.79 5.99 -8.69
C PHE A 21 7.80 5.27 -7.77
N TRP A 22 7.44 4.02 -8.08
CA TRP A 22 6.57 3.20 -7.24
C TRP A 22 7.19 2.91 -5.88
N MET A 23 8.49 2.61 -5.81
CA MET A 23 9.18 2.43 -4.53
C MET A 23 9.14 3.69 -3.68
N MET A 24 9.43 4.86 -4.26
CA MET A 24 9.37 6.14 -3.55
C MET A 24 7.96 6.49 -3.10
N TYR A 25 6.96 6.31 -3.97
CA TYR A 25 5.55 6.54 -3.65
C TYR A 25 5.10 5.68 -2.44
N ASN A 26 5.41 4.39 -2.46
CA ASN A 26 5.08 3.49 -1.37
C ASN A 26 5.85 3.83 -0.08
N TYR A 27 7.11 4.24 -0.19
CA TYR A 27 7.89 4.72 0.95
C TYR A 27 7.24 5.94 1.62
N VAL A 28 6.79 6.92 0.83
CA VAL A 28 6.09 8.10 1.36
C VAL A 28 4.78 7.71 2.05
N LEU A 29 3.98 6.82 1.47
CA LEU A 29 2.75 6.34 2.10
C LEU A 29 3.02 5.61 3.42
N TRP A 30 4.08 4.80 3.49
CA TRP A 30 4.48 4.14 4.73
C TRP A 30 5.00 5.12 5.78
N ALA A 31 5.80 6.12 5.37
CA ALA A 31 6.27 7.18 6.27
C ALA A 31 5.10 7.98 6.86
N LEU A 32 4.06 8.24 6.06
CA LEU A 32 2.83 8.87 6.53
C LEU A 32 2.02 7.98 7.48
N ALA A 33 1.99 6.66 7.25
CA ALA A 33 1.28 5.72 8.11
C ALA A 33 1.93 5.56 9.50
N ILE A 34 3.26 5.60 9.57
CA ILE A 34 4.04 5.47 10.82
C ILE A 34 4.19 6.81 11.57
N ASP A 35 3.87 7.95 10.92
CA ASP A 35 4.05 9.31 11.48
C ASP A 35 5.54 9.63 11.77
N SER A 36 6.48 8.86 11.19
CA SER A 36 7.93 9.05 11.32
C SER A 36 8.69 8.44 10.12
N PRO A 37 9.39 9.25 9.31
CA PRO A 37 10.11 8.76 8.13
C PRO A 37 11.34 7.92 8.49
N TYR A 38 12.00 8.22 9.62
CA TYR A 38 13.17 7.47 10.08
C TYR A 38 12.80 6.04 10.52
N ARG A 39 11.72 5.90 11.31
CA ARG A 39 11.22 4.58 11.72
C ARG A 39 10.69 3.78 10.54
N ALA A 40 10.04 4.43 9.57
CA ALA A 40 9.60 3.78 8.35
C ALA A 40 10.78 3.21 7.54
N ALA A 41 11.88 3.96 7.38
CA ALA A 41 13.07 3.45 6.70
C ALA A 41 13.68 2.23 7.43
N GLN A 42 13.76 2.29 8.76
CA GLN A 42 14.28 1.18 9.56
C GLN A 42 13.38 -0.07 9.48
N ASP A 43 12.06 0.09 9.51
CA ASP A 43 11.10 -1.01 9.39
C ASP A 43 11.09 -1.63 7.98
N ILE A 44 11.30 -0.81 6.94
CA ILE A 44 11.33 -1.26 5.54
C ILE A 44 12.62 -2.01 5.20
N PHE A 45 13.78 -1.54 5.66
CA PHE A 45 15.07 -2.09 5.23
C PHE A 45 15.73 -3.04 6.21
N PHE A 46 15.47 -2.91 7.52
CA PHE A 46 16.23 -3.61 8.56
C PHE A 46 15.38 -4.44 9.52
N SER A 47 14.05 -4.45 9.35
CA SER A 47 13.14 -5.20 10.19
C SER A 47 12.52 -6.40 9.47
N VAL A 48 11.94 -7.33 10.22
CA VAL A 48 11.21 -8.50 9.68
C VAL A 48 10.00 -8.07 8.84
N TYR A 49 9.58 -6.81 8.98
CA TYR A 49 8.52 -6.17 8.19
C TYR A 49 8.92 -5.86 6.74
N TRP A 50 10.18 -6.06 6.32
CA TRP A 50 10.59 -5.88 4.93
C TRP A 50 9.80 -6.80 3.98
N VAL A 51 9.53 -8.04 4.40
CA VAL A 51 8.76 -9.01 3.60
C VAL A 51 7.33 -8.55 3.41
N LYS A 52 6.69 -8.07 4.49
CA LYS A 52 5.36 -7.46 4.40
C LYS A 52 5.37 -6.29 3.42
N SER A 53 6.36 -5.42 3.53
CA SER A 53 6.50 -4.25 2.66
C SER A 53 6.69 -4.65 1.19
N PHE A 54 7.50 -5.67 0.92
CA PHE A 54 7.73 -6.18 -0.43
C PHE A 54 6.45 -6.74 -1.07
N PHE A 55 5.67 -7.53 -0.33
CA PHE A 55 4.38 -8.03 -0.80
C PHE A 55 3.38 -6.89 -1.06
N TYR A 56 3.36 -5.87 -0.21
CA TYR A 56 2.52 -4.68 -0.39
C TYR A 56 2.90 -3.83 -1.61
N VAL A 57 4.15 -3.90 -2.08
CA VAL A 57 4.62 -3.15 -3.24
C VAL A 57 4.51 -3.98 -4.52
N LEU A 58 4.98 -5.22 -4.50
CA LEU A 58 5.15 -6.05 -5.69
C LEU A 58 3.81 -6.42 -6.34
N PHE A 59 2.86 -6.96 -5.56
CA PHE A 59 1.60 -7.47 -6.13
C PHE A 59 0.69 -6.36 -6.65
N PRO A 60 0.49 -5.23 -5.92
CA PRO A 60 -0.26 -4.11 -6.47
C PRO A 60 0.43 -3.48 -7.67
N ALA A 61 1.77 -3.36 -7.66
CA ALA A 61 2.50 -2.87 -8.81
C ALA A 61 2.26 -3.77 -10.04
N LEU A 62 2.37 -5.09 -9.91
CA LEU A 62 2.09 -6.04 -10.99
C LEU A 62 0.67 -5.90 -11.54
N VAL A 63 -0.33 -5.69 -10.67
CA VAL A 63 -1.71 -5.43 -11.12
C VAL A 63 -1.86 -4.09 -11.84
N VAL A 64 -1.17 -3.04 -11.40
CA VAL A 64 -1.15 -1.75 -12.11
C VAL A 64 -0.48 -1.87 -13.46
N TYR A 65 0.63 -2.61 -13.57
CA TYR A 65 1.27 -2.91 -14.86
C TYR A 65 0.34 -3.73 -15.75
N PHE A 66 -0.29 -4.78 -15.22
CA PHE A 66 -1.30 -5.53 -15.96
C PHE A 66 -2.45 -4.63 -16.41
N ASN A 67 -2.88 -3.68 -15.59
CA ASN A 67 -3.93 -2.75 -15.97
C ASN A 67 -3.48 -1.82 -17.11
N LEU A 68 -2.32 -1.16 -16.96
CA LEU A 68 -1.82 -0.20 -17.95
C LEU A 68 -1.48 -0.83 -19.30
N TYR A 69 -0.83 -2.00 -19.29
CA TYR A 69 -0.26 -2.60 -20.50
C TYR A 69 -1.17 -3.63 -21.15
N PHE A 70 -2.07 -4.27 -20.39
CA PHE A 70 -2.95 -5.30 -20.93
C PHE A 70 -4.41 -4.87 -20.98
N LEU A 71 -4.99 -4.39 -19.87
CA LEU A 71 -6.42 -4.06 -19.82
C LEU A 71 -6.78 -2.81 -20.63
N ILE A 72 -6.01 -1.73 -20.52
CA ILE A 72 -6.29 -0.47 -21.23
C ILE A 72 -6.27 -0.67 -22.76
N PRO A 73 -5.19 -1.16 -23.38
CA PRO A 73 -5.16 -1.30 -24.83
C PRO A 73 -6.17 -2.33 -25.35
N ARG A 74 -6.46 -3.38 -24.57
CA ARG A 74 -7.35 -4.45 -25.03
C ARG A 74 -8.84 -4.15 -24.85
N TYR A 75 -9.24 -3.50 -23.77
CA TYR A 75 -10.67 -3.31 -23.45
C TYR A 75 -11.13 -1.85 -23.49
N LEU A 76 -10.25 -0.90 -23.12
CA LEU A 76 -10.62 0.52 -23.12
C LEU A 76 -10.64 1.09 -24.54
N GLN A 77 -9.66 0.72 -25.38
CA GLN A 77 -9.60 1.18 -26.77
C GLN A 77 -10.66 0.54 -27.67
N GLU A 78 -11.12 -0.67 -27.34
CA GLU A 78 -12.24 -1.34 -28.02
C GLU A 78 -13.63 -0.84 -27.56
N GLY A 79 -13.70 0.14 -26.65
CA GLY A 79 -14.96 0.67 -26.12
C GLY A 79 -15.72 -0.28 -25.17
N ARG A 80 -15.06 -1.35 -24.69
CA ARG A 80 -15.67 -2.40 -23.85
C ARG A 80 -15.48 -2.11 -22.35
N TYR A 81 -16.07 -1.01 -21.89
CA TYR A 81 -15.90 -0.51 -20.51
C TYR A 81 -16.37 -1.49 -19.42
N GLY A 82 -17.45 -2.23 -19.64
CA GLY A 82 -17.96 -3.20 -18.66
C GLY A 82 -16.98 -4.34 -18.38
N TRP A 83 -16.36 -4.89 -19.43
CA TRP A 83 -15.34 -5.93 -19.30
C TRP A 83 -14.08 -5.39 -18.63
N TYR A 84 -13.66 -4.17 -18.98
CA TYR A 84 -12.54 -3.50 -18.32
C TYR A 84 -12.76 -3.40 -16.80
N MET A 85 -13.93 -2.94 -16.36
CA MET A 85 -14.25 -2.81 -14.92
C MET A 85 -14.26 -4.16 -14.21
N LEU A 86 -14.81 -5.20 -14.83
CA LEU A 86 -14.84 -6.55 -14.24
C LEU A 86 -13.42 -7.11 -14.06
N PHE A 87 -12.57 -7.04 -15.08
CA PHE A 87 -11.19 -7.51 -15.00
C PHE A 87 -10.35 -6.69 -14.02
N LEU A 88 -10.58 -5.38 -13.94
CA LEU A 88 -9.93 -4.52 -12.95
C LEU A 88 -10.33 -4.92 -11.53
N ALA A 89 -11.62 -5.12 -11.27
CA ALA A 89 -12.12 -5.55 -9.95
C ALA A 89 -11.54 -6.92 -9.55
N LEU A 90 -11.53 -7.88 -10.47
CA LEU A 90 -10.90 -9.19 -10.25
C LEU A 90 -9.42 -9.07 -9.94
N ALA A 91 -8.68 -8.23 -10.68
CA ALA A 91 -7.25 -8.03 -10.44
C ALA A 91 -6.98 -7.42 -9.05
N ILE A 92 -7.82 -6.49 -8.59
CA ILE A 92 -7.74 -5.92 -7.23
C ILE A 92 -8.00 -6.99 -6.17
N ILE A 93 -9.02 -7.82 -6.35
CA ILE A 93 -9.36 -8.92 -5.43
C ILE A 93 -8.20 -9.90 -5.35
N VAL A 94 -7.69 -10.35 -6.50
CA VAL A 94 -6.54 -11.28 -6.59
C VAL A 94 -5.32 -10.67 -5.90
N SER A 95 -4.96 -9.41 -6.19
CA SER A 95 -3.86 -8.74 -5.50
C SER A 95 -4.07 -8.70 -3.99
N SER A 96 -5.30 -8.45 -3.53
CA SER A 96 -5.62 -8.41 -2.10
C SER A 96 -5.39 -9.78 -1.44
N PHE A 97 -5.79 -10.87 -2.10
CA PHE A 97 -5.51 -12.23 -1.64
C PHE A 97 -4.02 -12.56 -1.63
N LEU A 98 -3.26 -12.09 -2.62
CA LEU A 98 -1.82 -12.35 -2.72
C LEU A 98 -0.99 -11.59 -1.66
N ILE A 99 -1.53 -10.50 -1.09
CA ILE A 99 -0.88 -9.77 0.01
C ILE A 99 -0.99 -10.54 1.35
N VAL A 100 -2.10 -11.26 1.57
CA VAL A 100 -2.37 -12.02 2.81
C VAL A 100 -1.25 -13.00 3.19
N PRO A 101 -0.73 -13.88 2.31
CA PRO A 101 0.36 -14.78 2.67
C PRO A 101 1.63 -14.05 3.09
N GLY A 102 1.87 -12.82 2.62
CA GLY A 102 3.01 -12.00 3.06
C GLY A 102 3.01 -11.74 4.58
N TYR A 103 1.83 -11.65 5.20
CA TYR A 103 1.71 -11.55 6.66
C TYR A 103 2.15 -12.82 7.37
N PHE A 104 1.72 -13.99 6.87
CA PHE A 104 2.10 -15.28 7.46
C PHE A 104 3.59 -15.56 7.30
N VAL A 105 4.17 -15.25 6.13
CA VAL A 105 5.61 -15.41 5.87
C VAL A 105 6.43 -14.47 6.76
N SER A 106 5.99 -13.21 6.93
CA SER A 106 6.68 -12.27 7.82
C SER A 106 6.62 -12.70 9.29
N ALA A 107 5.50 -13.24 9.76
CA ALA A 107 5.38 -13.75 11.12
C ALA A 107 6.29 -14.97 11.36
N TRP A 108 6.31 -15.90 10.40
CA TRP A 108 7.18 -17.07 10.44
C TRP A 108 8.66 -16.68 10.52
N LEU A 109 9.10 -15.71 9.71
CA LEU A 109 10.47 -15.17 9.76
C LEU A 109 10.80 -14.47 11.09
N ALA A 110 9.80 -13.95 11.79
CA ALA A 110 9.99 -13.30 13.09
C ALA A 110 10.00 -14.29 14.27
N GLY A 111 9.88 -15.60 14.01
CA GLY A 111 9.76 -16.62 15.06
C GLY A 111 8.49 -16.47 15.90
N SER A 112 7.45 -15.82 15.36
CA SER A 112 6.19 -15.55 16.06
C SER A 112 4.99 -15.96 15.20
N ASN A 113 3.80 -16.03 15.81
CA ASN A 113 2.57 -16.27 15.05
C ASN A 113 1.96 -14.96 14.56
N ALA A 114 1.31 -14.97 13.39
CA ALA A 114 0.65 -13.80 12.80
C ALA A 114 -0.37 -13.17 13.76
N GLU A 115 -1.00 -14.00 14.60
CA GLU A 115 -1.90 -13.58 15.66
C GLU A 115 -1.18 -12.78 16.77
N LYS A 116 0.03 -13.17 17.17
CA LYS A 116 0.79 -12.52 18.24
C LYS A 116 1.48 -11.24 17.76
N MET A 117 1.90 -11.18 16.50
CA MET A 117 2.56 -10.01 15.91
C MET A 117 1.62 -8.96 15.34
N PHE A 118 0.52 -9.37 14.71
CA PHE A 118 -0.40 -8.46 14.02
C PHE A 118 -1.79 -8.42 14.67
N GLY A 119 -2.04 -9.23 15.70
CA GLY A 119 -3.36 -9.32 16.34
C GLY A 119 -4.44 -9.89 15.42
N ILE A 120 -4.04 -10.57 14.33
CA ILE A 120 -4.95 -11.17 13.36
C ILE A 120 -5.41 -12.50 13.96
N THR A 121 -6.51 -12.45 14.69
CA THR A 121 -7.30 -13.65 15.02
C THR A 121 -7.89 -14.19 13.72
N SER A 122 -7.86 -15.51 13.51
CA SER A 122 -8.42 -16.23 12.34
C SER A 122 -9.93 -16.06 12.13
N ASP A 123 -10.57 -15.21 12.93
CA ASP A 123 -12.01 -15.01 13.01
C ASP A 123 -12.43 -13.75 12.24
N TRP A 124 -13.58 -13.82 11.56
CA TRP A 124 -14.13 -12.73 10.74
C TRP A 124 -14.38 -11.45 11.57
N SER A 125 -14.65 -11.63 12.86
CA SER A 125 -14.81 -10.56 13.84
C SER A 125 -13.52 -9.73 14.05
N GLY A 126 -12.35 -10.38 13.97
CA GLY A 126 -11.04 -9.75 14.12
C GLY A 126 -10.68 -8.87 12.93
N PHE A 127 -10.94 -9.35 11.71
CA PHE A 127 -10.78 -8.56 10.50
C PHE A 127 -11.64 -7.29 10.52
N TYR A 128 -12.91 -7.42 10.90
CA TYR A 128 -13.83 -6.27 10.97
C TYR A 128 -13.40 -5.23 12.01
N ARG A 129 -12.88 -5.68 13.16
CA ARG A 129 -12.37 -4.79 14.21
C ARG A 129 -11.15 -3.99 13.74
N HIS A 130 -10.21 -4.63 13.06
CA HIS A 130 -9.03 -3.95 12.50
C HIS A 130 -9.40 -2.99 11.37
N ALA A 131 -10.28 -3.40 10.44
CA ALA A 131 -10.75 -2.55 9.35
C ALA A 131 -11.43 -1.27 9.85
N LYS A 132 -12.15 -1.32 10.98
CA LYS A 132 -12.75 -0.14 11.62
C LYS A 132 -11.73 0.70 12.41
N ALA A 133 -10.71 0.09 13.01
CA ALA A 133 -9.82 0.79 13.94
C ALA A 133 -8.95 1.87 13.28
N ASP A 134 -8.47 1.64 12.06
CA ASP A 134 -7.50 2.54 11.41
C ASP A 134 -8.09 3.90 10.95
N PRO A 135 -9.26 3.98 10.29
CA PRO A 135 -9.86 5.29 9.94
C PRO A 135 -10.37 6.08 11.16
N LEU A 136 -10.69 5.39 12.26
CA LEU A 136 -11.21 6.02 13.48
C LEU A 136 -10.10 6.66 14.33
N LYS A 137 -8.87 6.14 14.34
CA LYS A 137 -7.76 6.68 15.16
C LYS A 137 -7.40 8.12 14.80
N SER A 138 -7.30 8.45 13.51
CA SER A 138 -6.99 9.81 13.03
C SER A 138 -8.09 10.82 13.39
N THR A 139 -9.35 10.41 13.25
CA THR A 139 -10.54 11.22 13.57
C THR A 139 -10.70 11.44 15.08
N THR A 140 -10.36 10.42 15.88
CA THR A 140 -10.47 10.48 17.35
C THR A 140 -9.35 11.32 17.96
N ARG A 141 -8.11 11.21 17.44
CA ARG A 141 -6.99 12.07 17.84
C ARG A 141 -7.24 13.54 17.49
N ARG A 142 -7.80 13.84 16.31
CA ARG A 142 -8.22 15.20 15.94
C ARG A 142 -9.27 15.76 16.91
N ARG A 143 -10.28 14.96 17.28
CA ARG A 143 -11.30 15.38 18.25
C ARG A 143 -10.72 15.64 19.64
N LEU A 144 -9.82 14.79 20.11
CA LEU A 144 -9.11 14.98 21.39
C LEU A 144 -8.26 16.26 21.39
N LEU A 145 -7.50 16.51 20.33
CA LEU A 145 -6.69 17.72 20.19
C LEU A 145 -7.55 18.98 20.17
N LEU A 146 -8.66 18.98 19.42
CA LEU A 146 -9.60 20.11 19.41
C LEU A 146 -10.22 20.35 20.80
N HIS A 147 -10.55 19.27 21.51
CA HIS A 147 -11.10 19.38 22.86
C HIS A 147 -10.05 19.92 23.85
N GLN A 148 -8.79 19.48 23.74
CA GLN A 148 -7.68 20.02 24.54
C GLN A 148 -7.41 21.49 24.22
N MET A 149 -7.38 21.88 22.94
CA MET A 149 -7.18 23.27 22.52
C MET A 149 -8.30 24.18 23.05
N ARG A 150 -9.56 23.76 22.96
CA ARG A 150 -10.69 24.51 23.53
C ARG A 150 -10.57 24.69 25.04
N GLN A 151 -10.12 23.65 25.75
CA GLN A 151 -9.91 23.71 27.20
C GLN A 151 -8.76 24.66 27.58
N GLN A 152 -7.68 24.69 26.79
CA GLN A 152 -6.57 25.62 26.99
C GLN A 152 -6.97 27.08 26.74
N VAL A 153 -7.68 27.36 25.64
CA VAL A 153 -8.20 28.72 25.36
C VAL A 153 -9.15 29.20 26.47
N ARG A 154 -10.05 28.33 26.94
CA ARG A 154 -10.99 28.68 28.01
C ARG A 154 -10.29 28.96 29.35
N LYS A 155 -9.17 28.27 29.64
CA LYS A 155 -8.34 28.53 30.83
C LYS A 155 -7.45 29.77 30.69
N GLY A 156 -7.01 30.09 29.47
CA GLY A 156 -6.23 31.30 29.18
C GLY A 156 -7.06 32.59 29.19
N ALA A 157 -8.36 32.51 28.88
CA ALA A 157 -9.29 33.65 28.91
C ALA A 157 -9.83 34.00 30.31
N LEU A 158 -9.52 33.19 31.33
CA LEU A 158 -9.91 33.39 32.74
C LEU A 158 -8.75 33.89 33.62
N ARG A 159 -7.63 34.29 33.01
CA ARG A 159 -6.50 34.97 33.64
C ARG A 159 -6.38 36.37 33.06
#